data_AF-R7P6F1-F1
#
_entry.id   AF-R7P6F1-F1
#
_cell.length_a   1.000
_cell.length_b   1.000
_cell.length_c   1.000
_cell.angle_alpha   90.00
_cell.angle_beta   90.00
_cell.angle_gamma   90.00
#
_symmetry.space_group_name_H-M   'P 1'
#
loop_
_entity.id
_entity.type
_entity.pdbx_description
1 polymer ?
#
loop_
_entity_poly.entity_id
_entity_poly.type
_entity_poly.pdbx_seq_one_letter_code
_entity_poly.pdbx_strand_id
1 'polypeptide(L)'
;MFYSYCILFFIYSLIGWLMEVLLTLYNEHKFVNRGFLLGPCCPIYGFGCIILYLLLKPYTNNVIVLFILTLFTCSVIEYITSYFMEKIFRLRWWDYSNLKYNLNGRICLETMLPFSVLGVLSIKYITPFLLNIVTISKLTIIITIILLTIFIIDITISLTIVFKLKFVSKKNTDATYDIKNAIKKFIKTDVYLYERIIESFPNLTKIAKKIRNKF
;
A
#
# COMPACT_ATOMS: atom_id res chain seq x y z
N MET A 1 -4.91 -11.44 22.50
CA MET A 1 -4.72 -10.04 22.01
C MET A 1 -3.87 -9.99 20.75
N PHE A 2 -2.61 -10.48 20.75
CA PHE A 2 -1.74 -10.42 19.55
C PHE A 2 -2.40 -10.99 18.28
N TYR A 3 -2.87 -12.25 18.31
CA TYR A 3 -3.51 -12.89 17.17
C TYR A 3 -4.75 -12.14 16.66
N SER A 4 -5.54 -11.53 17.56
CA SER A 4 -6.69 -10.72 17.19
C SER A 4 -6.27 -9.50 16.37
N TYR A 5 -5.19 -8.82 16.77
CA TYR A 5 -4.65 -7.69 16.01
C TYR A 5 -4.02 -8.12 14.68
N CYS A 6 -3.40 -9.30 14.59
CA CYS A 6 -2.93 -9.83 13.32
C CYS A 6 -4.09 -10.11 12.35
N ILE A 7 -5.20 -10.67 12.83
CA ILE A 7 -6.39 -10.89 12.01
C ILE A 7 -6.97 -9.55 11.55
N LEU A 8 -7.12 -8.58 12.45
CA LEU A 8 -7.54 -7.23 12.10
C LEU A 8 -6.62 -6.58 11.06
N PHE A 9 -5.30 -6.77 11.20
CA PHE A 9 -4.32 -6.27 10.24
C PHE A 9 -4.61 -6.80 8.84
N PHE A 10 -4.85 -8.11 8.70
CA PHE A 10 -5.16 -8.72 7.40
C PHE A 10 -6.52 -8.27 6.85
N ILE A 11 -7.55 -8.18 7.70
CA ILE A 11 -8.87 -7.68 7.30
C ILE A 11 -8.77 -6.26 6.77
N TYR A 12 -8.13 -5.35 7.51
CA TYR A 12 -7.98 -3.96 7.08
C TYR A 12 -7.08 -3.81 5.86
N SER A 13 -6.01 -4.61 5.76
CA SER A 13 -5.14 -4.60 4.58
C SER A 13 -5.87 -5.08 3.32
N LEU A 14 -6.78 -6.04 3.45
CA LEU A 14 -7.62 -6.54 2.36
C LEU A 14 -8.71 -5.52 1.99
N ILE A 15 -9.38 -4.91 2.97
CA ILE A 15 -10.39 -3.86 2.72
C ILE A 15 -9.75 -2.67 2.01
N GLY A 16 -8.59 -2.22 2.48
CA GLY A 16 -7.84 -1.14 1.83
C GLY A 16 -7.42 -1.49 0.41
N TRP A 17 -6.98 -2.73 0.18
CA TRP A 17 -6.68 -3.23 -1.17
C TRP A 17 -7.92 -3.22 -2.08
N LEU A 18 -9.06 -3.73 -1.59
CA LEU A 18 -10.33 -3.71 -2.34
C LEU A 18 -10.75 -2.29 -2.70
N MET A 19 -10.64 -1.35 -1.76
CA MET A 19 -10.96 0.06 -2.01
C MET A 19 -10.09 0.66 -3.12
N GLU A 20 -8.77 0.42 -3.10
CA GLU A 20 -7.84 0.88 -4.15
C GLU A 20 -8.15 0.27 -5.52
N VAL A 21 -8.43 -1.04 -5.54
CA VAL A 21 -8.78 -1.76 -6.77
C VAL A 21 -10.11 -1.24 -7.34
N LEU A 22 -11.13 -1.06 -6.51
CA LEU A 22 -12.43 -0.54 -6.92
C LEU A 22 -12.33 0.90 -7.41
N LEU A 23 -11.57 1.75 -6.72
CA LEU A 23 -11.32 3.13 -7.15
C LEU A 23 -10.61 3.18 -8.51
N THR A 24 -9.61 2.32 -8.70
CA THR A 24 -8.89 2.24 -9.98
C THR A 24 -9.79 1.67 -11.09
N LEU A 25 -10.62 0.67 -10.78
CA LEU A 25 -11.57 0.11 -11.73
C LEU A 25 -12.62 1.15 -12.15
N TYR A 26 -13.07 1.99 -11.23
CA TYR A 26 -14.01 3.07 -11.53
C TYR A 26 -13.37 4.17 -12.39
N ASN A 27 -12.15 4.61 -12.04
CA ASN A 27 -11.48 5.74 -12.71
C ASN A 27 -10.80 5.36 -14.04
N GLU A 28 -10.18 4.18 -14.10
CA GLU A 28 -9.35 3.76 -15.25
C GLU A 28 -9.99 2.62 -16.06
N HIS A 29 -11.14 2.09 -15.62
CA HIS A 29 -11.84 0.95 -16.24
C HIS A 29 -10.96 -0.29 -16.41
N LYS A 30 -9.97 -0.44 -15.51
CA LYS A 30 -9.01 -1.54 -15.53
C LYS A 30 -8.85 -2.12 -14.14
N PHE A 31 -8.82 -3.45 -14.09
CA PHE A 31 -8.41 -4.14 -12.90
C PHE A 31 -6.89 -4.04 -12.78
N VAL A 32 -6.43 -3.25 -11.82
CA VAL A 32 -5.03 -3.12 -11.47
C VAL A 32 -4.85 -3.60 -10.04
N ASN A 33 -3.96 -4.56 -9.83
CA ASN A 33 -3.64 -5.01 -8.49
C ASN A 33 -2.75 -3.96 -7.80
N ARG A 34 -3.38 -3.05 -7.06
CA ARG A 34 -2.73 -1.91 -6.41
C ARG A 34 -1.97 -2.34 -5.15
N GLY A 35 -0.92 -1.61 -4.82
CA GLY A 35 -0.15 -1.79 -3.59
C GLY A 35 1.29 -2.28 -3.82
N PHE A 36 2.03 -2.35 -2.72
CA PHE A 36 3.43 -2.76 -2.72
C PHE A 36 3.61 -4.28 -2.92
N LEU A 37 2.70 -5.07 -2.37
CA LEU A 37 2.81 -6.52 -2.30
C LEU A 37 2.25 -7.20 -3.54
N LEU A 38 2.59 -8.49 -3.69
CA LEU A 38 2.07 -9.43 -4.69
C LEU A 38 0.76 -10.12 -4.25
N GLY A 39 0.31 -9.94 -3.02
CA GLY A 39 -0.99 -10.39 -2.54
C GLY A 39 -2.05 -9.30 -2.67
N PRO A 40 -3.33 -9.62 -2.44
CA PRO A 40 -4.40 -8.66 -2.24
C PRO A 40 -4.31 -8.02 -0.84
N CYS A 41 -3.19 -7.35 -0.57
CA CYS A 41 -2.86 -6.84 0.75
C CYS A 41 -2.17 -5.48 0.63
N CYS A 42 -2.79 -4.45 1.20
CA CYS A 42 -2.21 -3.12 1.33
C CYS A 42 -1.87 -2.84 2.80
N PRO A 43 -0.61 -3.07 3.23
CA PRO A 43 -0.22 -3.05 4.66
C PRO A 43 -0.44 -1.71 5.35
N ILE A 44 -0.38 -0.59 4.60
CA ILE A 44 -0.58 0.75 5.14
C ILE A 44 -1.97 0.91 5.77
N TYR A 45 -3.00 0.27 5.20
CA TYR A 45 -4.35 0.28 5.78
C TYR A 45 -4.44 -0.58 7.02
N GLY A 46 -3.82 -1.78 7.00
CA GLY A 46 -3.74 -2.66 8.16
C GLY A 46 -3.07 -1.99 9.37
N PHE A 47 -1.84 -1.52 9.18
CA PHE A 47 -1.11 -0.80 10.23
C PHE A 47 -1.80 0.51 10.60
N GLY A 48 -2.27 1.27 9.61
CA GLY A 48 -2.97 2.54 9.81
C GLY A 48 -4.17 2.40 10.72
N CYS A 49 -5.11 1.49 10.42
CA CYS A 49 -6.30 1.27 11.23
C CYS A 49 -5.97 0.78 12.65
N ILE A 50 -4.95 -0.09 12.81
CA ILE A 50 -4.53 -0.55 14.14
C ILE A 50 -3.91 0.59 14.95
N ILE A 51 -3.01 1.37 14.37
CA ILE A 51 -2.37 2.52 15.03
C ILE A 51 -3.43 3.54 15.43
N LEU A 52 -4.34 3.87 14.51
CA LEU A 52 -5.47 4.76 14.75
C LEU A 52 -6.34 4.26 15.92
N TYR A 53 -6.71 2.98 15.94
CA TYR A 53 -7.50 2.42 17.04
C TYR A 53 -6.77 2.48 18.38
N LEU A 54 -5.51 2.06 18.44
CA LEU A 54 -4.72 2.03 19.67
C LEU A 54 -4.48 3.43 20.24
N LEU A 55 -4.23 4.43 19.38
CA LEU A 55 -3.96 5.80 19.81
C LEU A 55 -5.23 6.60 20.11
N LEU A 56 -6.28 6.42 19.29
CA LEU A 56 -7.40 7.37 19.25
C LEU A 56 -8.71 6.85 19.87
N LYS A 57 -8.79 5.56 20.25
CA LYS A 57 -9.96 5.00 20.96
C LYS A 57 -10.41 5.84 22.18
N PRO A 58 -9.52 6.42 23.02
CA PRO A 58 -9.94 7.24 24.17
C PRO A 58 -10.76 8.48 23.79
N TYR A 59 -10.64 8.97 22.55
CA TYR A 59 -11.29 10.20 22.07
C TYR A 59 -12.64 9.96 21.39
N THR A 60 -13.15 8.72 21.42
CA THR A 60 -14.39 8.32 20.72
C THR A 60 -15.66 9.05 21.16
N ASN A 61 -15.63 9.67 22.35
CA ASN A 61 -16.73 10.48 22.89
C ASN A 61 -16.90 11.82 22.16
N ASN A 62 -15.82 12.41 21.62
CA ASN A 62 -15.88 13.67 20.88
C ASN A 62 -15.48 13.43 19.41
N VAL A 63 -16.50 13.36 18.54
CA VAL A 63 -16.32 13.02 17.12
C VAL A 63 -15.49 14.07 16.38
N ILE A 64 -15.60 15.35 16.73
CA ILE A 64 -14.84 16.43 16.08
C ILE A 64 -13.35 16.29 16.41
N VAL A 65 -13.02 16.11 17.70
CA VAL A 65 -11.63 15.88 18.14
C VAL A 65 -11.08 14.60 17.50
N LEU A 66 -11.86 13.53 17.50
CA LEU A 66 -11.47 12.27 16.88
C LEU A 66 -11.17 12.43 15.39
N PHE A 67 -12.01 13.17 14.66
CA PHE A 67 -11.81 13.43 13.23
C PHE A 67 -10.51 14.19 12.97
N ILE A 68 -10.25 15.27 13.72
CA ILE A 68 -9.02 16.07 13.57
C ILE A 68 -7.77 15.23 13.88
N LEU A 69 -7.80 14.45 14.96
CA LEU A 69 -6.69 13.57 15.32
C LEU A 69 -6.48 12.45 14.30
N THR A 70 -7.57 11.91 13.74
CA THR A 70 -7.50 10.89 12.68
C THR A 70 -6.89 11.49 11.42
N LEU A 71 -7.32 12.68 11.00
CA LEU A 71 -6.79 13.39 9.85
C LEU A 71 -5.29 13.63 9.96
N PHE A 72 -4.86 14.13 11.12
CA PHE A 72 -3.44 14.35 11.40
C PHE A 72 -2.66 13.02 11.39
N THR A 73 -3.15 11.99 12.09
CA THR A 73 -2.45 10.71 12.21
C THR A 73 -2.34 9.98 10.86
N CYS A 74 -3.42 9.95 10.07
CA CYS A 74 -3.40 9.42 8.70
C CYS A 74 -2.39 10.16 7.83
N SER A 75 -2.41 11.50 7.86
CA SER A 75 -1.47 12.33 7.11
C SER A 75 -0.02 12.03 7.46
N VAL A 76 0.29 11.89 8.75
CA VAL A 76 1.63 11.57 9.24
C VAL A 76 2.07 10.18 8.77
N ILE A 77 1.23 9.16 8.95
CA ILE A 77 1.55 7.78 8.55
C ILE A 77 1.83 7.75 7.04
N GLU A 78 0.93 8.30 6.23
CA GLU A 78 1.05 8.26 4.78
C GLU A 78 2.26 9.06 4.27
N TYR A 79 2.50 10.24 4.83
CA TYR A 79 3.67 11.04 4.48
C TYR A 79 4.97 10.33 4.81
N ILE A 80 5.08 9.76 6.02
CA ILE A 80 6.27 9.04 6.47
C ILE A 80 6.50 7.80 5.61
N THR A 81 5.45 7.01 5.35
CA THR A 81 5.54 5.83 4.49
C THR A 81 6.01 6.22 3.09
N SER A 82 5.38 7.22 2.46
CA SER A 82 5.79 7.74 1.16
C SER A 82 7.25 8.21 1.14
N TYR A 83 7.68 8.94 2.18
CA TYR A 83 9.05 9.46 2.30
C TYR A 83 10.09 8.34 2.38
N PHE A 84 9.90 7.37 3.28
CA PHE A 84 10.84 6.26 3.42
C PHE A 84 10.88 5.37 2.18
N MET A 85 9.72 5.10 1.59
CA MET A 85 9.61 4.36 0.35
C MET A 85 10.38 5.04 -0.79
N GLU A 86 10.23 6.36 -0.96
CA GLU A 86 11.00 7.10 -1.96
C GLU A 86 12.50 7.14 -1.63
N LYS A 87 12.88 7.32 -0.36
CA LYS A 87 14.29 7.38 0.03
C LYS A 87 15.00 6.04 -0.18
N ILE A 88 14.34 4.93 0.13
CA ILE A 88 14.90 3.58 0.02
C ILE A 88 14.87 3.09 -1.43
N PHE A 89 13.76 3.26 -2.14
CA PHE A 89 13.56 2.65 -3.46
C PHE A 89 13.76 3.61 -4.63
N ARG A 90 13.80 4.93 -4.38
CA ARG A 90 13.79 5.99 -5.40
C ARG A 90 12.57 5.92 -6.32
N LEU A 91 11.49 5.37 -5.79
CA LEU A 91 10.21 5.16 -6.46
C LEU A 91 9.10 5.68 -5.55
N ARG A 92 8.04 6.22 -6.15
CA ARG A 92 6.81 6.60 -5.46
C ARG A 92 5.72 5.60 -5.81
N TRP A 93 4.90 5.19 -4.85
CA TRP A 93 3.74 4.31 -5.08
C TRP A 93 2.48 5.11 -5.44
N TRP A 94 2.38 6.32 -4.92
CA TRP A 94 1.34 7.28 -5.26
C TRP A 94 1.96 8.67 -5.43
N ASP A 95 1.29 9.52 -6.20
CA ASP A 95 1.74 10.87 -6.48
C ASP A 95 0.53 11.81 -6.62
N TYR A 96 0.38 12.70 -5.64
CA TYR A 96 -0.68 13.70 -5.57
C TYR A 96 -0.23 15.09 -6.02
N SER A 97 0.91 15.20 -6.74
CA SER A 97 1.45 16.50 -7.18
C SER A 97 0.47 17.32 -8.03
N ASN A 98 -0.48 16.65 -8.69
CA ASN A 98 -1.50 17.28 -9.53
C ASN A 98 -2.79 17.65 -8.77
N LEU A 99 -2.91 17.31 -7.48
CA LEU A 99 -4.07 17.62 -6.64
C LEU A 99 -3.83 18.89 -5.83
N LYS A 100 -4.92 19.60 -5.48
CA LYS A 100 -4.83 20.82 -4.69
C LYS A 100 -4.48 20.49 -3.23
N TYR A 101 -3.85 21.45 -2.55
CA TYR A 101 -3.44 21.31 -1.15
C TYR A 101 -2.58 20.06 -0.89
N ASN A 102 -1.74 19.69 -1.86
CA ASN A 102 -0.78 18.60 -1.70
C ASN A 102 0.47 19.07 -0.97
N LEU A 103 1.11 18.15 -0.23
CA LEU A 103 2.41 18.37 0.39
C LEU A 103 3.45 17.47 -0.28
N ASN A 104 4.32 18.08 -1.09
CA ASN A 104 5.37 17.40 -1.88
C ASN A 104 4.84 16.25 -2.77
N GLY A 105 3.55 16.25 -3.12
CA GLY A 105 2.87 15.17 -3.80
C GLY A 105 2.72 13.86 -3.00
N ARG A 106 3.00 13.86 -1.68
CA ARG A 106 2.94 12.66 -0.83
C ARG A 106 1.59 12.44 -0.18
N ILE A 107 0.96 13.53 0.23
CA ILE A 107 -0.39 13.57 0.80
C ILE A 107 -1.09 14.78 0.19
N CYS A 108 -2.42 14.76 0.18
CA CYS A 108 -3.20 15.95 -0.14
C CYS A 108 -4.47 16.00 0.71
N LEU A 109 -4.97 17.21 0.96
CA LEU A 109 -6.13 17.37 1.83
C LEU A 109 -7.37 16.63 1.27
N GLU A 110 -7.54 16.62 -0.05
CA GLU A 110 -8.65 15.97 -0.74
C GLU A 110 -8.72 14.46 -0.49
N THR A 111 -7.58 13.78 -0.34
CA THR A 111 -7.54 12.34 0.02
C THR A 111 -7.58 12.11 1.52
N MET A 112 -7.00 13.02 2.31
CA MET A 112 -6.98 12.88 3.77
C MET A 112 -8.37 13.01 4.39
N LEU A 113 -9.25 13.86 3.85
CA LEU A 113 -10.62 14.02 4.35
C LEU A 113 -11.44 12.71 4.34
N PRO A 114 -11.62 12.01 3.20
CA PRO A 114 -12.36 10.75 3.18
C PRO A 114 -11.67 9.67 4.02
N PHE A 115 -10.34 9.58 4.02
CA PHE A 115 -9.61 8.66 4.90
C PHE A 115 -9.84 8.95 6.39
N SER A 116 -10.02 10.21 6.75
CA SER A 116 -10.35 10.60 8.14
C SER A 116 -11.75 10.17 8.52
N VAL A 117 -12.74 10.32 7.62
CA VAL A 117 -14.10 9.82 7.84
C VAL A 117 -14.08 8.30 8.02
N LEU A 118 -13.40 7.57 7.13
CA LEU A 118 -13.25 6.12 7.22
C LEU A 118 -12.51 5.69 8.49
N GLY A 119 -11.48 6.44 8.91
CA GLY A 119 -10.74 6.19 10.14
C GLY A 119 -11.62 6.36 11.38
N VAL A 120 -12.43 7.43 11.45
CA VAL A 120 -13.42 7.64 12.53
C VAL A 120 -14.41 6.48 12.60
N LEU A 121 -14.97 6.07 11.46
CA LEU A 121 -15.88 4.92 11.37
C LEU A 121 -15.19 3.63 11.82
N SER A 122 -13.94 3.44 11.40
CA SER A 122 -13.13 2.29 11.77
C SER A 122 -12.89 2.21 13.28
N ILE A 123 -12.55 3.33 13.91
CA ILE A 123 -12.27 3.37 15.35
C ILE A 123 -13.55 3.17 16.17
N LYS A 124 -14.65 3.85 15.82
CA LYS A 124 -15.89 3.85 16.61
C LYS A 124 -16.73 2.59 16.44
N TYR A 125 -16.80 2.05 15.22
CA TYR A 125 -17.78 1.02 14.88
C TYR A 125 -17.11 -0.26 14.39
N ILE A 126 -16.25 -0.18 13.37
CA ILE A 126 -15.75 -1.37 12.69
C ILE A 126 -14.80 -2.17 13.59
N THR A 127 -13.81 -1.52 14.22
CA THR A 127 -12.82 -2.23 15.06
C THR A 127 -13.46 -2.89 16.28
N PRO A 128 -14.32 -2.20 17.06
CA PRO A 128 -15.05 -2.85 18.15
C PRO A 128 -15.92 -4.02 17.69
N PHE A 129 -16.62 -3.86 16.56
CA PHE A 129 -17.42 -4.94 15.96
C PHE A 129 -16.57 -6.15 15.58
N LEU A 130 -15.47 -5.94 14.86
CA LEU A 130 -14.56 -7.02 14.46
C LEU A 130 -13.92 -7.69 15.68
N LEU A 131 -13.54 -6.94 16.71
CA LEU A 131 -13.01 -7.51 17.96
C LEU A 131 -14.01 -8.41 18.68
N ASN A 132 -15.31 -8.11 18.58
CA ASN A 132 -16.36 -8.96 19.15
C ASN A 132 -16.57 -10.26 18.36
N ILE A 133 -16.30 -10.26 17.05
CA ILE A 133 -16.49 -11.43 16.17
C ILE A 133 -15.24 -12.31 16.15
N VAL A 134 -14.05 -11.71 16.25
CA VAL A 134 -12.78 -12.43 16.22
C VAL A 134 -12.60 -13.21 17.52
N THR A 135 -13.02 -14.47 17.51
CA THR A 135 -12.83 -15.41 18.61
C THR A 135 -11.52 -16.15 18.45
N ILE A 136 -10.68 -16.14 19.48
CA ILE A 136 -9.38 -16.83 19.44
C ILE A 136 -9.58 -18.31 19.77
N SER A 137 -9.50 -19.13 18.73
CA SER A 137 -9.46 -20.60 18.80
C SER A 137 -8.14 -21.14 18.23
N LYS A 138 -7.85 -22.42 18.47
CA LYS A 138 -6.68 -23.10 17.85
C LYS A 138 -6.67 -22.93 16.32
N LEU A 139 -7.84 -23.02 15.70
CA LEU A 139 -8.00 -22.81 14.25
C LEU A 139 -7.59 -21.39 13.84
N THR A 140 -8.06 -20.35 14.54
CA THR A 140 -7.70 -18.97 14.21
C THR A 140 -6.21 -18.67 14.36
N ILE A 141 -5.55 -19.31 15.33
CA ILE A 141 -4.10 -19.18 15.51
C ILE A 141 -3.37 -19.80 14.31
N ILE A 142 -3.78 -21.01 13.89
CA ILE A 142 -3.20 -21.68 12.71
C ILE A 142 -3.39 -20.81 11.46
N ILE A 143 -4.61 -20.30 11.22
CA ILE A 143 -4.89 -19.39 10.10
C ILE A 143 -3.99 -18.14 10.17
N THR A 144 -3.84 -17.55 11.35
CA THR A 144 -2.99 -16.36 11.54
C THR A 144 -1.52 -16.66 11.20
N ILE A 145 -0.99 -17.80 11.64
CA ILE A 145 0.39 -18.22 11.33
C ILE A 145 0.58 -18.43 9.84
N ILE A 146 -0.39 -19.06 9.15
CA ILE A 146 -0.36 -19.26 7.70
C ILE A 146 -0.35 -17.90 6.98
N LEU A 147 -1.26 -16.99 7.34
CA LEU A 147 -1.33 -15.66 6.74
C LEU A 147 -0.05 -14.85 6.97
N LEU A 148 0.52 -14.89 8.17
CA LEU A 148 1.81 -14.25 8.46
C LEU A 148 2.95 -14.84 7.63
N THR A 149 2.99 -16.17 7.47
CA THR A 149 4.00 -16.83 6.64
C THR A 149 3.91 -16.38 5.19
N ILE A 150 2.70 -16.38 4.61
CA ILE A 150 2.45 -15.92 3.24
C ILE A 150 2.86 -14.45 3.09
N PHE A 151 2.47 -13.61 4.05
CA PHE A 151 2.79 -12.19 4.06
C PHE A 151 4.30 -11.91 4.09
N ILE A 152 5.05 -12.66 4.90
CA ILE A 152 6.51 -12.53 4.98
C ILE A 152 7.18 -12.95 3.67
N ILE A 153 6.73 -14.06 3.08
CA ILE A 153 7.23 -14.52 1.77
C ILE A 153 6.99 -13.44 0.71
N ASP A 154 5.77 -12.91 0.65
CA ASP A 154 5.38 -11.87 -0.31
C ASP A 154 6.20 -10.58 -0.14
N ILE A 155 6.35 -10.07 1.09
CA ILE A 155 7.23 -8.94 1.38
C ILE A 155 8.64 -9.21 0.89
N THR A 156 9.18 -10.40 1.15
CA THR A 156 10.56 -10.75 0.80
C THR A 156 10.76 -10.77 -0.71
N ILE A 157 9.82 -11.37 -1.45
CA ILE A 157 9.85 -11.40 -2.92
C ILE A 157 9.69 -9.98 -3.49
N SER A 158 8.69 -9.23 -3.01
CA SER A 158 8.41 -7.86 -3.44
C SER A 158 9.61 -6.94 -3.22
N LEU A 159 10.24 -6.99 -2.04
CA LEU A 159 11.47 -6.25 -1.74
C LEU A 159 12.61 -6.65 -2.66
N THR A 160 12.85 -7.95 -2.84
CA THR A 160 13.93 -8.46 -3.69
C THR A 160 13.81 -7.92 -5.12
N ILE A 161 12.60 -7.89 -5.67
CA ILE A 161 12.35 -7.40 -7.02
C ILE A 161 12.58 -5.89 -7.10
N VAL A 162 12.02 -5.11 -6.17
CA VAL A 162 12.15 -3.65 -6.20
C VAL A 162 13.61 -3.22 -5.99
N PHE A 163 14.35 -3.90 -5.12
CA PHE A 163 15.79 -3.65 -4.98
C PHE A 163 16.55 -3.97 -6.26
N LYS A 164 16.28 -5.10 -6.93
CA LYS A 164 16.87 -5.44 -8.22
C LYS A 164 16.56 -4.39 -9.30
N LEU A 165 15.32 -3.90 -9.38
CA LEU A 165 14.92 -2.83 -10.30
C LEU A 165 15.67 -1.52 -10.04
N LYS A 166 15.86 -1.14 -8.77
CA LYS A 166 16.66 0.03 -8.38
C LYS A 166 18.10 -0.05 -8.87
N PHE A 167 18.73 -1.22 -8.79
CA PHE A 167 20.10 -1.41 -9.28
C PHE A 167 20.20 -1.24 -10.81
N VAL A 168 19.19 -1.68 -11.56
CA VAL A 168 19.14 -1.50 -13.02
C VAL A 168 19.00 -0.01 -13.39
N SER A 169 18.23 0.76 -12.63
CA SER A 169 17.98 2.20 -12.92
C SER A 169 19.14 3.14 -12.56
N LYS A 170 20.14 2.70 -11.78
CA LYS A 170 21.21 3.58 -11.26
C LYS A 170 22.53 3.53 -12.08
N LYS A 171 22.59 2.73 -13.15
CA LYS A 171 23.78 2.65 -14.01
C LYS A 171 23.81 3.89 -14.94
N ASN A 172 24.55 4.91 -14.52
CA ASN A 172 24.70 6.24 -15.16
C ASN A 172 25.61 6.23 -16.40
N THR A 173 25.53 5.21 -17.24
CA THR A 173 26.21 5.18 -18.55
C THR A 173 25.21 4.76 -19.60
N ASP A 174 25.33 5.26 -20.82
CA ASP A 174 24.40 5.18 -21.95
C ASP A 174 24.04 3.73 -22.36
N ALA A 175 23.26 3.07 -21.50
CA ALA A 175 22.98 1.65 -21.54
C ALA A 175 21.50 1.42 -21.87
N THR A 176 20.93 2.27 -22.73
CA THR A 176 19.53 2.15 -23.18
C THR A 176 19.25 0.77 -23.79
N TYR A 177 20.28 0.16 -24.41
CA TYR A 177 20.23 -1.18 -24.98
C TYR A 177 20.37 -2.28 -23.91
N ASP A 178 21.22 -2.10 -22.90
CA ASP A 178 21.40 -3.06 -21.81
C ASP A 178 20.25 -3.03 -20.80
N ILE A 179 19.63 -1.89 -20.56
CA ILE A 179 18.40 -1.78 -19.76
C ILE A 179 17.26 -2.48 -20.51
N LYS A 180 17.13 -2.27 -21.83
CA LYS A 180 16.16 -3.01 -22.66
C LYS A 180 16.40 -4.52 -22.59
N ASN A 181 17.64 -4.99 -22.77
CA ASN A 181 17.96 -6.41 -22.74
C ASN A 181 17.89 -7.01 -21.33
N ALA A 182 18.25 -6.25 -20.30
CA ALA A 182 18.05 -6.63 -18.90
C ALA A 182 16.56 -6.78 -18.61
N ILE A 183 15.74 -5.76 -18.88
CA ILE A 183 14.28 -5.81 -18.74
C ILE A 183 13.70 -6.98 -19.55
N LYS A 184 14.10 -7.17 -20.80
CA LYS A 184 13.61 -8.24 -21.68
C LYS A 184 14.06 -9.64 -21.23
N LYS A 185 15.24 -9.77 -20.61
CA LYS A 185 15.78 -11.01 -20.04
C LYS A 185 15.21 -11.30 -18.63
N PHE A 186 14.87 -10.27 -17.86
CA PHE A 186 14.22 -10.34 -16.55
C PHE A 186 12.72 -10.65 -16.67
N ILE A 187 12.03 -10.08 -17.66
CA ILE A 187 10.62 -10.37 -17.96
C ILE A 187 10.45 -11.81 -18.45
N LYS A 188 11.45 -12.39 -19.12
CA LYS A 188 11.33 -13.73 -19.72
C LYS A 188 11.19 -14.87 -18.72
N THR A 189 11.48 -14.66 -17.42
CA THR A 189 11.47 -15.72 -16.41
C THR A 189 10.18 -15.75 -15.58
N ASP A 190 9.52 -14.62 -15.32
CA ASP A 190 8.24 -14.52 -14.59
C ASP A 190 7.40 -13.30 -15.05
N VAL A 191 7.02 -13.26 -16.34
CA VAL A 191 6.37 -12.10 -17.01
C VAL A 191 5.30 -11.43 -16.15
N TYR A 192 4.37 -12.22 -15.60
CA TYR A 192 3.22 -11.73 -14.85
C TYR A 192 3.59 -11.00 -13.55
N LEU A 193 4.59 -11.50 -12.84
CA LEU A 193 4.95 -11.02 -11.51
C LEU A 193 5.68 -9.68 -11.57
N TYR A 194 6.50 -9.48 -12.62
CA TYR A 194 7.19 -8.22 -12.87
C TYR A 194 6.29 -7.16 -13.52
N GLU A 195 5.42 -7.54 -14.45
CA GLU A 195 4.47 -6.60 -15.07
C GLU A 195 3.62 -5.92 -14.00
N ARG A 196 3.08 -6.71 -13.08
CA ARG A 196 2.32 -6.20 -11.94
C ARG A 196 3.10 -5.19 -11.10
N ILE A 197 4.33 -5.53 -10.71
CA ILE A 197 5.14 -4.62 -9.89
C ILE A 197 5.40 -3.32 -10.66
N ILE A 198 5.68 -3.37 -11.96
CA ILE A 198 5.90 -2.17 -12.78
C ILE A 198 4.64 -1.28 -12.84
N GLU A 199 3.45 -1.88 -12.87
CA GLU A 199 2.16 -1.16 -12.89
C GLU A 199 1.82 -0.50 -11.56
N SER A 200 2.32 -1.02 -10.43
CA SER A 200 2.08 -0.40 -9.12
C SER A 200 2.95 0.84 -8.84
N PHE A 201 3.90 1.17 -9.73
CA PHE A 201 4.76 2.35 -9.64
C PHE A 201 4.57 3.34 -10.81
N PRO A 202 4.00 4.53 -10.57
CA PRO A 202 3.75 5.52 -11.63
C PRO A 202 4.98 5.89 -12.46
N ASN A 203 6.16 6.02 -11.83
CA ASN A 203 7.39 6.41 -12.52
C ASN A 203 7.93 5.29 -13.42
N LEU A 204 7.85 4.03 -12.99
CA LEU A 204 8.26 2.90 -13.83
C LEU A 204 7.27 2.68 -14.97
N THR A 205 5.97 2.84 -14.73
CA THR A 205 4.96 2.73 -15.78
C THR A 205 5.18 3.77 -16.90
N LYS A 206 5.53 5.02 -16.55
CA LYS A 206 5.89 6.06 -17.55
C LYS A 206 7.11 5.66 -18.39
N ILE A 207 8.15 5.11 -17.77
CA ILE A 207 9.35 4.62 -18.45
C ILE A 207 9.00 3.45 -19.37
N ALA A 208 8.24 2.46 -18.88
CA ALA A 208 7.83 1.28 -19.64
C ALA A 208 7.00 1.65 -20.88
N LYS A 209 6.03 2.56 -20.76
CA LYS A 209 5.25 3.07 -21.90
C LYS A 209 6.12 3.79 -22.93
N LYS A 210 7.07 4.62 -22.49
CA LYS A 210 8.03 5.31 -23.39
C LYS A 210 8.91 4.34 -24.16
N ILE A 211 9.28 3.21 -23.55
CA ILE A 211 10.04 2.14 -24.20
C ILE A 211 9.20 1.40 -25.24
N ARG A 212 7.92 1.12 -24.92
CA ARG A 212 7.00 0.38 -25.79
C ARG A 212 6.62 1.14 -27.06
N ASN A 213 6.43 2.46 -26.97
CA ASN A 213 6.06 3.31 -28.12
C ASN A 213 7.25 3.67 -29.03
N LYS A 214 8.48 3.25 -28.68
CA LYS A 214 9.70 3.49 -29.47
C LYS A 214 10.06 2.26 -30.34
N PHE A 215 9.13 1.33 -30.47
CA PHE A 215 9.14 0.11 -31.28
C PHE A 215 7.75 -0.03 -31.91
#